data_AF-A0A100JI85-F1
#
_entry.id   AF-A0A100JI85-F1
#
_cell.length_a   1.000
_cell.length_b   1.000
_cell.length_c   1.000
_cell.angle_alpha   90.00
_cell.angle_beta   90.00
_cell.angle_gamma   90.00
#
_symmetry.space_group_name_H-M   'P 1'
#
loop_
_entity.id
_entity.type
_entity.pdbx_description
1 polymer ?
#
loop_
_entity_poly.entity_id
_entity_poly.type
_entity_poly.pdbx_seq_one_letter_code
_entity_poly.pdbx_strand_id
1 'polypeptide(L)' 'MESLWDKADRYRGLALRTDRGQEARDQKAREHDLLVECVALGDSAGAEEIMRGHIDTSLGATAVRWLGHADSAASARKG' A
#
# COMPACT_ATOMS: atom_id res chain seq x y z
N MET A 1 -9.75 8.67 -16.28
CA MET A 1 -8.45 8.88 -15.60
C MET A 1 -8.65 9.53 -14.24
N GLU A 2 -9.54 10.52 -14.12
CA GLU A 2 -9.98 11.14 -12.84
C GLU A 2 -10.46 10.14 -11.77
N SER A 3 -11.25 9.14 -12.15
CA SER A 3 -11.83 8.17 -11.20
C SER A 3 -10.83 7.24 -10.49
N LEU A 4 -9.62 7.06 -11.05
CA LEU A 4 -8.60 6.22 -10.44
C LEU A 4 -7.81 7.01 -9.38
N TRP A 5 -7.50 8.27 -9.69
CA TRP A 5 -6.84 9.20 -8.76
C TRP A 5 -7.72 9.52 -7.57
N ASP A 6 -9.03 9.71 -7.75
CA ASP A 6 -9.97 9.93 -6.64
C ASP A 6 -10.03 8.74 -5.67
N LYS A 7 -10.00 7.51 -6.19
CA LYS A 7 -9.97 6.30 -5.36
C LYS A 7 -8.64 6.17 -4.62
N ALA A 8 -7.54 6.41 -5.31
CA ALA A 8 -6.21 6.39 -4.72
C ALA A 8 -6.10 7.42 -3.58
N ASP A 9 -6.65 8.61 -3.78
CA ASP A 9 -6.59 9.68 -2.78
C ASP A 9 -7.44 9.37 -1.54
N ARG A 10 -8.63 8.78 -1.72
CA ARG A 10 -9.46 8.29 -0.61
C ARG A 10 -8.75 7.21 0.22
N TYR A 11 -8.08 6.25 -0.44
CA TYR A 11 -7.30 5.22 0.26
C TYR A 11 -6.09 5.80 0.96
N ARG A 12 -5.39 6.76 0.33
CA ARG A 12 -4.30 7.52 0.95
C ARG A 12 -4.78 8.24 2.20
N GLY A 13 -5.89 8.97 2.12
CA GLY A 13 -6.49 9.67 3.26
C GLY A 13 -6.89 8.73 4.40
N LEU A 14 -7.47 7.56 4.10
CA LEU A 14 -7.80 6.57 5.12
C LEU A 14 -6.55 6.00 5.79
N ALA A 15 -5.56 5.61 4.98
CA ALA A 15 -4.35 4.99 5.48
C ALA A 15 -3.39 5.98 6.19
N LEU A 16 -3.50 7.29 5.91
CA LEU A 16 -2.80 8.34 6.66
C LEU A 16 -3.43 8.62 8.03
N ARG A 17 -4.73 8.34 8.20
CA ARG A 17 -5.40 8.42 9.51
C ARG A 17 -5.10 7.22 10.40
N THR A 18 -4.64 6.11 9.82
CA THR A 18 -4.16 4.94 10.54
C THR A 18 -2.68 5.14 10.88
N ASP A 19 -2.34 5.18 12.16
CA ASP A 19 -0.93 5.15 12.54
C ASP A 19 -0.34 3.78 12.17
N ARG A 20 0.68 3.79 11.31
CA ARG A 20 1.35 2.58 10.80
C ARG A 20 2.55 2.17 11.66
N GLY A 21 2.95 3.02 12.62
CA GLY A 21 4.18 2.85 13.39
C GLY A 21 5.44 3.15 12.58
N GLN A 22 6.56 3.36 13.28
CA GLN A 22 7.83 3.74 12.66
C GLN A 22 8.43 2.62 11.80
N GLU A 23 8.32 1.36 12.24
CA GLU A 23 8.85 0.20 11.53
C GLU A 23 8.28 0.06 10.10
N ALA A 24 6.98 0.28 9.94
CA ALA A 24 6.34 0.23 8.62
C ALA A 24 6.79 1.38 7.70
N ARG A 25 7.14 2.54 8.28
CA ARG A 25 7.70 3.68 7.53
C ARG A 25 9.12 3.36 7.07
N ASP A 26 9.93 2.83 7.96
CA ASP A 26 11.32 2.47 7.66
C ASP A 26 11.38 1.37 6.60
N GLN A 27 10.49 0.37 6.68
CA GLN A 27 10.37 -0.65 5.64
C GLN A 27 10.04 -0.06 4.28
N LYS A 28 9.09 0.88 4.23
CA LYS A 28 8.68 1.53 2.99
C LYS A 28 9.79 2.40 2.39
N ALA A 29 10.59 3.05 3.22
CA ALA A 29 11.77 3.81 2.79
C ALA A 29 12.82 2.88 2.17
N ARG A 30 13.16 1.77 2.84
CA ARG A 30 14.11 0.77 2.32
C ARG A 30 13.69 0.19 0.96
N GLU A 31 12.40 -0.14 0.80
CA GLU A 31 11.87 -0.63 -0.47
C GLU A 31 12.05 0.39 -1.60
N HIS A 32 11.86 1.68 -1.33
CA HIS A 32 12.09 2.72 -2.33
C HIS A 32 13.57 2.89 -2.67
N ASP A 33 14.45 2.88 -1.68
CA ASP A 33 15.89 3.02 -1.90
C ASP A 33 16.42 1.87 -2.77
N LEU A 34 16.02 0.63 -2.48
CA LEU A 34 16.37 -0.55 -3.27
C LEU A 34 15.81 -0.48 -4.70
N LEU A 35 14.60 0.03 -4.88
CA LEU A 35 14.02 0.22 -6.20
C LEU A 35 14.84 1.22 -7.04
N VAL A 36 15.25 2.34 -6.43
CA VAL A 36 16.08 3.36 -7.08
C VAL A 36 17.43 2.75 -7.48
N GLU A 37 18.02 1.91 -6.63
CA GLU A 37 19.26 1.21 -6.94
C GLU A 37 19.11 0.25 -8.14
N CYS A 38 18.06 -0.58 -8.16
CA CYS A 38 17.78 -1.45 -9.30
C CYS A 38 17.62 -0.65 -10.60
N VAL A 39 16.90 0.49 -10.56
CA VAL A 39 16.74 1.36 -11.74
C VAL A 39 18.09 1.95 -12.18
N ALA A 40 18.91 2.43 -11.25
CA ALA A 40 20.22 2.99 -11.56
C ALA A 40 21.17 1.96 -12.18
N LEU A 41 21.08 0.70 -11.75
CA LEU A 41 21.85 -0.43 -12.29
C LEU A 41 21.25 -1.02 -13.58
N GLY A 42 20.05 -0.60 -13.98
CA GLY A 42 19.31 -1.19 -15.11
C GLY A 42 18.74 -2.59 -14.81
N ASP A 43 18.72 -3.00 -13.54
CA ASP A 43 18.18 -4.28 -13.10
C ASP A 43 16.65 -4.25 -13.09
N SER A 44 16.07 -4.58 -14.24
CA SER A 44 14.62 -4.59 -14.44
C SER A 44 13.94 -5.72 -13.66
N ALA A 45 14.63 -6.83 -13.44
CA ALA A 45 14.08 -7.99 -12.73
C ALA A 45 13.99 -7.72 -11.23
N GLY A 46 15.05 -7.18 -10.62
CA GLY A 46 15.02 -6.75 -9.22
C GLY A 46 14.00 -5.64 -8.97
N ALA A 47 13.88 -4.68 -9.89
CA ALA A 47 12.87 -3.63 -9.79
C ALA A 47 11.43 -4.19 -9.82
N GLU A 48 11.16 -5.21 -10.66
CA GLU A 48 9.86 -5.88 -10.71
C GLU A 48 9.53 -6.58 -9.39
N GLU A 49 10.47 -7.35 -8.85
CA GLU A 49 10.30 -8.09 -7.60
C GLU A 49 9.99 -7.15 -6.43
N ILE A 50 10.79 -6.08 -6.29
CA ILE A 50 10.61 -5.07 -5.25
C ILE A 50 9.24 -4.40 -5.40
N MET A 51 8.84 -4.02 -6.62
CA MET A 51 7.54 -3.35 -6.79
C MET A 51 6.36 -4.27 -6.51
N ARG A 52 6.46 -5.55 -6.84
CA ARG A 52 5.41 -6.52 -6.52
C ARG A 52 5.23 -6.63 -5.01
N GLY A 53 6.31 -6.78 -4.25
CA GLY A 53 6.26 -6.81 -2.78
C GLY A 53 5.80 -5.47 -2.17
N HIS A 54 6.25 -4.35 -2.73
CA HIS A 54 5.87 -3.01 -2.28
C HIS A 54 4.36 -2.77 -2.35
N ILE A 55 3.71 -3.24 -3.42
CA ILE A 55 2.26 -3.10 -3.62
C ILE A 55 1.49 -3.84 -2.52
N ASP A 56 1.94 -5.04 -2.13
CA ASP A 56 1.29 -5.84 -1.09
C ASP A 56 1.36 -5.19 0.30
N THR A 57 2.42 -4.43 0.57
CA THR A 57 2.61 -3.66 1.81
C THR A 57 2.13 -2.21 1.70
N SER A 58 1.56 -1.81 0.55
CA SER A 58 1.15 -0.44 0.26
C SER A 58 -0.06 0.04 1.07
N LEU A 59 -0.26 1.36 1.08
CA LEU A 59 -1.42 2.01 1.70
C LEU A 59 -2.75 1.54 1.08
N GLY A 60 -2.78 1.33 -0.24
CA GLY A 60 -3.97 0.85 -0.95
C GLY A 60 -4.35 -0.57 -0.56
N ALA A 61 -3.39 -1.50 -0.55
CA ALA A 61 -3.61 -2.88 -0.11
C ALA A 61 -4.05 -2.95 1.36
N THR A 62 -3.47 -2.10 2.21
CA THR A 62 -3.88 -1.97 3.61
C THR A 62 -5.32 -1.43 3.72
N ALA A 63 -5.65 -0.36 3.02
CA ALA A 63 -7.00 0.22 3.04
C ALA A 63 -8.08 -0.76 2.54
N VAL A 64 -7.80 -1.53 1.48
CA VAL A 64 -8.72 -2.56 0.97
C VAL A 64 -8.96 -3.66 2.00
N ARG A 65 -7.91 -4.15 2.68
CA ARG A 65 -8.06 -5.13 3.77
C ARG A 65 -8.94 -4.59 4.90
N TRP A 66 -8.70 -3.34 5.34
CA TRP A 66 -9.50 -2.69 6.37
C TRP A 66 -10.98 -2.53 5.97
N LEU A 67 -11.24 -2.11 4.73
CA LEU A 67 -12.61 -1.98 4.21
C LEU A 67 -13.32 -3.34 4.12
N GLY A 68 -12.65 -4.39 3.64
CA GLY A 68 -13.21 -5.74 3.59
C GLY A 68 -13.54 -6.30 4.99
N HIS A 69 -12.71 -6.01 5.99
CA HIS A 69 -13.00 -6.36 7.39
C HIS A 69 -14.17 -5.56 7.98
N ALA A 70 -14.27 -4.26 7.68
CA ALA A 70 -15.37 -3.41 8.15
C ALA A 70 -16.74 -3.86 7.59
N ASP A 71 -16.80 -4.22 6.31
CA ASP A 71 -18.02 -4.75 5.67
C ASP A 71 -18.45 -6.10 6.28
N SER A 72 -17.47 -6.99 6.54
CA SER A 72 -17.73 -8.29 7.17
C SER A 72 -18.29 -8.14 8.59
N ALA A 73 -17.74 -7.22 9.38
CA ALA A 73 -18.20 -6.93 10.74
C ALA A 73 -19.57 -6.23 10.76
N ALA A 74 -19.89 -5.40 9.78
CA ALA A 74 -21.20 -4.75 9.65
C ALA A 74 -22.31 -5.75 9.27
N SER A 75 -22.00 -6.75 8.45
CA SER A 75 -22.93 -7.82 8.08
C SER A 75 -23.27 -8.74 9.27
N ALA A 76 -22.27 -9.09 10.09
CA ALA A 76 -22.44 -9.95 11.27
C ALA A 76 -23.29 -9.32 12.40
N ARG A 77 -23.39 -7.99 12.48
CA ARG A 77 -24.22 -7.29 13.48
C ARG A 77 -25.70 -7.12 13.07
N LYS A 78 -26.04 -7.43 11.82
CA LYS A 78 -27.40 -7.34 11.28
C LYS A 78 -28.13 -8.69 11.24
N GLY A 79 -27.45 -9.79 11.58
CA GLY A 79 -28.01 -11.15 11.65
C GLY A 79 -28.42 -11.55 13.05
#